data_AF-A0A812KXZ4-F1
#
_entry.id   AF-A0A812KXZ4-F1
#
_cell.length_a   1.000
_cell.length_b   1.000
_cell.length_c   1.000
_cell.angle_alpha   90.00
_cell.angle_beta   90.00
_cell.angle_gamma   90.00
#
_symmetry.space_group_name_H-M   'P 1'
#
loop_
_entity.id
_entity.type
_entity.pdbx_description
1 polymer ?
#
loop_
_entity_poly.entity_id
_entity_poly.type
_entity_poly.pdbx_seq_one_letter_code
_entity_poly.pdbx_strand_id
1 'polypeptide(L)' 'MIMRAGMKQAEYFLYGAVEEEEEELCPHHFALNFDYYTHFTSPIRRYPDVMVHRVLCALLDRQMEPRGRARSQRATL' A
#
# COMPACT_ATOMS: atom_id res chain seq x y z
N MET A 1 20.32 -19.27 -8.92
CA MET A 1 19.73 -19.32 -7.56
C MET A 1 20.34 -18.31 -6.57
N ILE A 2 21.35 -17.52 -6.96
CA ILE A 2 22.14 -16.64 -6.07
C ILE A 2 21.40 -15.35 -5.67
N MET A 3 20.55 -14.78 -6.54
CA MET A 3 19.87 -13.51 -6.27
C MET A 3 18.84 -13.56 -5.13
N ARG A 4 18.29 -14.74 -4.79
CA ARG A 4 17.31 -14.88 -3.71
C ARG A 4 17.90 -14.68 -2.31
N ALA A 5 19.21 -14.95 -2.13
CA ALA A 5 19.83 -14.92 -0.81
C ALA A 5 20.20 -13.50 -0.35
N GLY A 6 20.30 -12.54 -1.26
CA GLY A 6 20.70 -11.15 -0.95
C GLY A 6 19.56 -10.12 -0.95
N MET A 7 18.35 -10.49 -1.37
CA MET A 7 17.22 -9.57 -1.47
C MET A 7 16.36 -9.60 -0.21
N LYS A 8 15.98 -8.43 0.31
CA LYS A 8 14.99 -8.32 1.40
C LYS A 8 13.66 -8.92 0.94
N GLN A 9 13.00 -9.64 1.86
CA GLN A 9 11.65 -10.15 1.60
C GLN A 9 10.66 -8.99 1.42
N ALA A 10 9.73 -9.15 0.48
CA ALA A 10 8.64 -8.20 0.31
C ALA A 10 7.59 -8.38 1.41
N GLU A 11 7.18 -7.27 2.01
CA GLU A 11 6.23 -7.22 3.11
C GLU A 11 4.95 -6.48 2.70
N TYR A 12 3.82 -6.89 3.26
CA TYR A 12 2.56 -6.16 3.10
C TYR A 12 2.51 -5.00 4.09
N PHE A 13 2.14 -3.82 3.63
CA PHE A 13 1.98 -2.64 4.47
C PHE A 13 0.66 -1.93 4.14
N LEU A 14 0.11 -1.22 5.13
CA LEU A 14 -1.06 -0.36 4.96
C LEU A 14 -0.61 1.09 4.85
N TYR A 15 -1.08 1.78 3.82
CA TYR A 15 -0.77 3.20 3.64
C TYR A 15 -1.52 4.03 4.69
N GLY A 16 -0.79 4.74 5.54
CA GLY A 16 -1.35 5.63 6.59
C GLY A 16 -1.59 4.99 7.96
N ALA A 17 -1.14 3.75 8.20
CA ALA A 17 -1.15 3.12 9.53
C ALA A 17 0.19 3.22 10.27
N VAL A 18 1.19 3.85 9.65
CA VAL A 18 2.51 4.11 10.23
C VAL A 18 2.49 5.54 10.75
N GLU A 19 2.69 5.71 12.05
CA GLU A 19 2.77 7.04 12.68
C GLU A 19 3.93 7.85 12.06
N GLU A 20 3.83 9.17 12.06
CA GLU A 20 4.64 10.11 11.25
C GLU A 20 6.16 10.12 11.53
N GLU A 21 6.70 9.17 12.30
CA GLU A 21 8.12 9.10 12.66
C GLU A 21 8.97 8.22 11.72
N GLU A 22 8.38 7.47 10.79
CA GLU A 22 9.11 6.72 9.76
C GLU A 22 8.82 7.29 8.36
N GLU A 23 9.42 8.44 8.07
CA GLU A 23 9.39 9.16 6.78
C GLU A 23 10.02 8.35 5.61
N GLU A 24 10.41 7.10 5.85
CA GLU A 24 11.23 6.28 4.95
C GLU A 24 10.65 4.88 4.67
N LEU A 25 9.35 4.65 4.85
CA LEU A 25 8.74 3.47 4.25
C LEU A 25 8.60 3.67 2.74
N CYS A 26 9.69 3.47 1.98
CA CYS A 26 9.65 3.48 0.52
C CYS A 26 8.69 2.38 0.04
N PRO A 27 7.50 2.72 -0.50
CA PRO A 27 6.58 1.72 -1.06
C PRO A 27 7.13 1.07 -2.34
N HIS A 28 8.33 1.50 -2.75
CA HIS A 28 9.05 1.07 -3.92
C HIS A 28 9.38 -0.43 -3.88
N HIS A 29 8.82 -1.14 -4.85
CA HIS A 29 9.04 -2.55 -5.03
C HIS A 29 10.26 -2.78 -5.95
N PHE A 30 11.44 -2.90 -5.34
CA PHE A 30 12.73 -3.01 -6.03
C PHE A 30 12.75 -4.05 -7.17
N ALA A 31 12.12 -5.21 -6.98
CA ALA A 31 12.12 -6.28 -7.97
C ALA A 31 11.28 -5.97 -9.22
N LEU A 32 10.24 -5.14 -9.11
CA LEU A 32 9.37 -4.76 -10.23
C LEU A 32 9.58 -3.32 -10.69
N ASN A 33 10.44 -2.55 -10.01
CA ASN A 33 10.73 -1.14 -10.29
C ASN A 33 9.46 -0.26 -10.32
N PHE A 34 8.53 -0.48 -9.39
CA PHE A 34 7.31 0.31 -9.24
C PHE A 34 7.23 0.94 -7.85
N ASP A 35 6.77 2.19 -7.78
CA ASP A 35 6.63 2.91 -6.51
C ASP A 35 5.45 2.43 -5.67
N TYR A 36 4.39 1.92 -6.31
CA TYR A 36 3.23 1.38 -5.62
C TYR A 36 2.85 0.04 -6.23
N TYR A 37 2.79 -0.99 -5.41
CA TYR A 37 2.37 -2.33 -5.83
C TYR A 37 1.47 -2.96 -4.78
N THR A 38 0.41 -3.62 -5.23
CA THR A 38 -0.46 -4.43 -4.37
C THR A 38 -0.88 -5.71 -5.09
N HIS A 39 -1.26 -6.72 -4.32
CA HIS A 39 -1.77 -7.96 -4.88
C HIS A 39 -3.30 -7.87 -5.03
N PHE A 40 -3.82 -8.36 -6.16
CA PHE A 40 -5.24 -8.26 -6.51
C PHE A 40 -5.81 -9.53 -7.19
N THR A 41 -4.97 -10.30 -7.89
CA THR A 41 -5.40 -11.30 -8.87
C THR A 41 -5.75 -12.69 -8.30
N SER A 42 -5.71 -12.90 -6.99
CA SER A 42 -5.95 -14.23 -6.39
C SER A 42 -6.66 -14.16 -5.02
N PRO A 43 -7.86 -13.54 -4.93
CA PRO A 43 -8.62 -13.38 -3.69
C PRO A 43 -8.97 -14.70 -2.99
N ILE A 44 -9.05 -15.82 -3.72
CA ILE A 44 -9.36 -17.14 -3.14
C ILE A 44 -8.23 -17.64 -2.20
N ARG A 45 -6.98 -17.23 -2.46
CA ARG A 45 -5.79 -17.79 -1.77
C ARG A 45 -4.89 -16.74 -1.11
N ARG A 46 -5.25 -15.46 -1.20
CA ARG A 46 -4.49 -14.34 -0.60
C ARG A 46 -5.46 -13.37 0.05
N TYR A 47 -5.42 -13.29 1.38
CA TYR A 47 -6.27 -12.38 2.14
C TYR A 47 -6.04 -10.89 1.81
N PRO A 48 -4.81 -10.42 1.53
CA PRO A 48 -4.59 -9.03 1.07
C PRO A 48 -5.39 -8.67 -0.19
N ASP A 49 -5.52 -9.59 -1.14
CA ASP A 49 -6.32 -9.38 -2.36
C ASP A 49 -7.80 -9.18 -1.98
N VAL A 50 -8.34 -9.97 -1.03
CA VAL A 50 -9.72 -9.82 -0.55
C VAL A 50 -9.95 -8.42 0.02
N MET A 51 -8.99 -7.88 0.78
CA MET A 51 -9.08 -6.52 1.30
C MET A 51 -9.13 -5.48 0.20
N VAL A 52 -8.26 -5.59 -0.81
CA VAL A 52 -8.24 -4.70 -1.97
C VAL A 52 -9.56 -4.79 -2.74
N HIS A 53 -10.09 -5.99 -2.97
CA HIS A 53 -11.39 -6.18 -3.63
C HIS A 53 -12.53 -5.48 -2.86
N ARG A 54 -12.56 -5.58 -1.52
CA ARG A 54 -13.57 -4.90 -0.69
C ARG A 54 -13.47 -3.39 -0.78
N VAL A 55 -12.25 -2.83 -0.69
CA VAL A 55 -12.02 -1.39 -0.82
C VAL A 55 -12.41 -0.90 -2.20
N LEU A 56 -12.02 -1.62 -3.26
CA LEU A 56 -12.36 -1.27 -4.64
C LEU A 56 -13.88 -1.25 -4.86
N CYS A 57 -14.61 -2.26 -4.36
CA CYS A 57 -16.06 -2.28 -4.44
C CYS A 57 -16.68 -1.07 -3.72
N ALA A 58 -16.24 -0.77 -2.49
CA ALA A 58 -16.75 0.37 -1.73
C ALA A 58 -16.49 1.73 -2.41
N LEU A 59 -15.34 1.88 -3.08
CA LEU A 59 -15.02 3.08 -3.87
C LEU A 59 -15.90 3.20 -5.11
N LEU A 60 -16.14 2.10 -5.83
CA LEU A 60 -17.00 2.08 -7.01
C LEU A 60 -18.47 2.37 -6.65
N ASP A 61 -18.93 1.86 -5.51
CA ASP A 61 -20.28 2.09 -4.99
C ASP A 61 -20.45 3.49 -4.35
N ARG A 62 -19.40 4.33 -4.36
CA ARG A 62 -19.35 5.64 -3.65
C ARG A 62 -19.72 5.58 -2.17
N GLN A 63 -19.59 4.41 -1.56
CA GLN A 63 -19.78 4.22 -0.12
C GLN A 63 -18.56 4.70 0.67
N MET A 64 -17.43 4.84 -0.02
CA MET A 64 -16.18 5.36 0.51
C MET A 64 -15.70 6.48 -0.40
N GLU A 65 -15.60 7.69 0.14
CA GLU A 65 -14.84 8.74 -0.54
C GLU A 65 -13.35 8.44 -0.35
N PRO A 66 -12.52 8.51 -1.41
CA PRO A 66 -11.09 8.41 -1.25
C PRO A 66 -10.67 9.53 -0.30
N ARG A 67 -10.22 9.18 0.90
CA ARG A 67 -9.53 10.12 1.79
C ARG A 67 -8.22 10.49 1.11
N GLY A 68 -8.28 11.39 0.14
CA GLY A 68 -7.13 12.11 -0.36
C GLY A 68 -6.50 12.77 0.86
N ARG A 69 -5.20 12.54 1.07
CA ARG A 69 -4.41 13.15 2.13
C ARG A 69 -4.87 14.59 2.26
N ALA A 70 -5.57 14.93 3.35
CA ALA A 70 -5.68 16.30 3.76
C ALA A 70 -4.23 16.75 3.86
N ARG A 71 -3.77 17.57 2.91
CA ARG A 71 -2.54 18.30 3.09
C ARG A 71 -2.71 18.92 4.46
N SER A 72 -1.94 18.42 5.44
CA SER A 72 -1.73 19.13 6.67
C SER A 72 -1.35 20.53 6.22
N GLN A 73 -2.31 21.45 6.29
CA GLN A 73 -2.02 22.85 6.20
C GLN A 73 -1.07 23.02 7.37
N ARG A 74 0.22 23.09 7.06
CA ARG A 74 1.21 23.66 7.97
C ARG A 74 0.64 25.02 8.33
N ALA A 75 -0.04 25.07 9.48
CA ALA A 75 -0.32 26.28 10.21
C ALA A 75 1.03 26.76 10.72
N THR A 76 1.80 27.34 9.80
CA THR A 76 2.95 28.16 10.14
C THR A 76 2.36 29.46 10.66
N LEU A 77 2.39 29.63 11.98
CA LEU A 77 2.37 30.95 12.61
C LEU A 77 3.69 31.67 12.30
#